data_AF-A0A970AYE5-F1
#
_entry.id   AF-A0A970AYE5-F1
#
_cell.length_a   1.000
_cell.length_b   1.000
_cell.length_c   1.000
_cell.angle_alpha   90.00
_cell.angle_beta   90.00
_cell.angle_gamma   90.00
#
_symmetry.space_group_name_H-M   'P 1'
#
loop_
_entity.id
_entity.type
_entity.pdbx_description
1 polymer ?
#
loop_
_entity_poly.entity_id
_entity_poly.type
_entity_poly.pdbx_seq_one_letter_code
_entity_poly.pdbx_strand_id
1 'polypeptide(L)'
;MNNLVYKLNGKGEIFYRKIGLKERNIKKGYENKPWVIKGKRFTDSSTKDSKGKQFFFHFPITINAKKISGVRDGRPNGNAIKKVNEIFLNYLESESENLYYLGIDRGEKHLAYYCLVNSKGEIISQGSLNLPFVDKDGKPCSVNANIMISKDDGTFEIETVTCWNYNDLLEARAGNRDFARKNWQAIDSIKNLKNGYVSQVITEIIKNAVNLDNPKLTFIVLEDLNTGFKRSRIKIENQVYQKLELALAKKLNFYVNKKVESGVGSVTQALQLTPPVTNYQDIENKKQLGIMLYTRPNYTSVTDPVTGWRKSVYIQKGSEEKVKNQIIEKFTDITWEDGDYCFEYKDSNTNKIWKLYSGKNGKTLDRFRGKKNDHGKWEIKPINVKSILDEVFNEKEFDKNRSLLSQIVDEGKEISAIIDMGKWDSLRYAIDLIQQIRNIGNNERDQDFIFSPIRDNNGNYFDSREYWDKEKNNEKVDLPTCGDAMVLITLLVKV
;
A
#
# COMPACT_ATOMS: atom_id res chain seq x y z
N MET A 1 30.03 -13.46 -35.53
CA MET A 1 29.04 -13.12 -34.48
C MET A 1 29.08 -11.60 -34.25
N ASN A 2 28.30 -10.83 -35.01
CA ASN A 2 28.52 -9.38 -35.11
C ASN A 2 27.91 -8.55 -33.97
N ASN A 3 27.25 -9.18 -32.98
CA ASN A 3 26.75 -8.53 -31.77
C ASN A 3 26.91 -9.46 -30.56
N LEU A 4 27.98 -9.28 -29.78
CA LEU A 4 28.22 -10.05 -28.55
C LEU A 4 27.26 -9.59 -27.44
N VAL A 5 26.13 -10.28 -27.30
CA VAL A 5 25.14 -10.01 -26.25
C VAL A 5 25.55 -10.67 -24.93
N TYR A 6 26.00 -11.92 -24.97
CA TYR A 6 26.45 -12.67 -23.80
C TYR A 6 27.92 -13.03 -23.92
N LYS A 7 28.69 -12.70 -22.89
CA LYS A 7 30.09 -13.08 -22.75
C LYS A 7 30.24 -14.01 -21.55
N LEU A 8 30.76 -15.21 -21.79
CA LEU A 8 31.25 -16.08 -20.72
C LEU A 8 32.55 -15.49 -20.17
N ASN A 9 32.63 -15.30 -18.85
CA ASN A 9 33.80 -14.77 -18.19
C ASN A 9 34.65 -15.88 -17.56
N GLY A 10 35.94 -15.61 -17.36
CA GLY A 10 36.82 -16.46 -16.54
C GLY A 10 36.49 -16.38 -15.04
N LYS A 11 37.25 -17.11 -14.20
CA LYS A 11 37.04 -17.25 -12.74
C LYS A 11 35.77 -18.02 -12.36
N GLY A 12 35.47 -19.09 -13.09
CA GLY A 12 34.48 -20.07 -12.64
C GLY A 12 34.96 -20.79 -11.38
N GLU A 13 34.04 -21.13 -10.49
CA GLU A 13 34.30 -21.78 -9.21
C GLU A 13 33.51 -23.09 -9.13
N ILE A 14 34.15 -24.15 -8.61
CA ILE A 14 33.51 -25.44 -8.36
C ILE A 14 33.50 -25.67 -6.85
N PHE A 15 32.33 -25.99 -6.32
CA PHE A 15 32.13 -26.27 -4.90
C PHE A 15 31.66 -27.70 -4.72
N TYR A 16 32.26 -28.41 -3.77
CA TYR A 16 31.75 -29.66 -3.27
C TYR A 16 30.99 -29.43 -1.97
N ARG A 17 29.72 -29.86 -1.90
CA ARG A 17 28.95 -29.80 -0.67
C ARG A 17 28.73 -31.20 -0.11
N LYS A 18 29.20 -31.39 1.13
CA LYS A 18 28.95 -32.60 1.94
C LYS A 18 27.45 -32.71 2.27
N ILE A 19 27.01 -33.94 2.55
CA ILE A 19 25.64 -34.23 2.98
C ILE A 19 25.31 -33.42 4.24
N GLY A 20 24.19 -32.68 4.21
CA GLY A 20 23.76 -31.82 5.32
C GLY A 20 22.76 -32.49 6.27
N LEU A 21 21.96 -33.44 5.77
CA LEU A 21 20.98 -34.22 6.53
C LEU A 21 21.14 -35.70 6.19
N LYS A 22 21.49 -36.50 7.19
CA LYS A 22 21.68 -37.96 7.04
C LYS A 22 20.38 -38.69 6.75
N GLU A 23 19.27 -38.22 7.32
CA GLU A 23 17.96 -38.85 7.19
C GLU A 23 16.98 -38.01 6.37
N ARG A 24 16.19 -38.72 5.56
CA ARG A 24 15.14 -38.13 4.74
C ARG A 24 13.89 -37.88 5.60
N ASN A 25 13.74 -36.65 6.06
CA ASN A 25 12.52 -36.24 6.77
C ASN A 25 11.38 -35.98 5.78
N ILE A 26 10.35 -36.84 5.83
CA ILE A 26 9.13 -36.70 5.02
C ILE A 26 8.09 -35.93 5.85
N LYS A 27 7.47 -34.92 5.26
CA LYS A 27 6.33 -34.20 5.82
C LYS A 27 5.11 -34.35 4.92
N LYS A 28 3.91 -34.21 5.50
CA LYS A 28 2.65 -34.09 4.75
C LYS A 28 2.80 -32.96 3.72
N GLY A 29 2.49 -33.28 2.47
CA GLY A 29 2.54 -32.34 1.35
C GLY A 29 1.17 -31.72 1.07
N TYR A 30 0.85 -31.55 -0.21
CA TYR A 30 -0.42 -31.00 -0.69
C TYR A 30 -1.22 -32.07 -1.44
N GLU A 31 -2.49 -31.81 -1.77
CA GLU A 31 -3.45 -32.78 -2.32
C GLU A 31 -2.88 -33.61 -3.48
N ASN A 32 -2.21 -32.97 -4.44
CA ASN A 32 -1.58 -33.61 -5.61
C ASN A 32 -0.14 -34.10 -5.39
N LYS A 33 0.39 -33.96 -4.18
CA LYS A 33 1.72 -34.46 -3.77
C LYS A 33 1.72 -34.66 -2.24
N PRO A 34 1.24 -35.82 -1.75
CA PRO A 34 0.89 -36.00 -0.33
C PRO A 34 2.12 -35.99 0.60
N TRP A 35 3.32 -35.98 0.04
CA TRP A 35 4.56 -35.92 0.80
C TRP A 35 5.60 -34.97 0.19
N VAL A 36 6.32 -34.29 1.06
CA VAL A 36 7.46 -33.43 0.71
C VAL A 36 8.68 -33.80 1.56
N ILE A 37 9.87 -33.77 0.97
CA ILE A 37 11.12 -33.99 1.70
C ILE A 37 11.56 -32.66 2.30
N LYS A 38 11.52 -32.56 3.64
CA LYS A 38 12.01 -31.38 4.35
C LYS A 38 13.50 -31.22 4.06
N GLY A 39 13.88 -30.06 3.54
CA GLY A 39 15.27 -29.80 3.21
C GLY A 39 15.80 -30.71 2.10
N LYS A 40 14.99 -31.07 1.09
CA LYS A 40 15.38 -31.92 -0.05
C LYS A 40 16.77 -31.59 -0.63
N ARG A 41 17.09 -30.29 -0.69
CA ARG A 41 18.39 -29.83 -1.18
C ARG A 41 19.55 -30.32 -0.32
N PHE A 42 19.36 -30.64 0.94
CA PHE A 42 20.39 -31.02 1.93
C PHE A 42 20.32 -32.50 2.36
N THR A 43 19.26 -33.21 1.99
CA THR A 43 19.07 -34.65 2.26
C THR A 43 19.83 -35.50 1.25
N ASP A 44 20.38 -36.62 1.71
CA ASP A 44 21.02 -37.60 0.84
C ASP A 44 20.05 -38.08 -0.26
N SER A 45 20.43 -37.85 -1.53
CA SER A 45 19.73 -38.43 -2.67
C SER A 45 20.28 -39.83 -2.88
N SER A 46 19.77 -40.81 -2.13
CA SER A 46 20.00 -42.22 -2.41
C SER A 46 19.24 -42.67 -3.67
N THR A 47 19.54 -42.05 -4.82
CA THR A 47 19.45 -42.73 -6.11
C THR A 47 20.79 -43.43 -6.31
N LYS A 48 20.74 -44.74 -6.55
CA LYS A 48 21.79 -45.76 -6.34
C LYS A 48 23.22 -45.47 -6.85
N ASP A 49 23.46 -44.42 -7.63
CA ASP A 49 24.74 -44.20 -8.31
C ASP A 49 25.57 -43.02 -7.80
N SER A 50 25.09 -42.25 -6.83
CA SER A 50 25.88 -41.15 -6.23
C SER A 50 25.66 -41.08 -4.72
N LYS A 51 26.67 -41.47 -3.93
CA LYS A 51 26.70 -41.40 -2.45
C LYS A 51 26.56 -39.97 -1.92
N GLY A 52 25.41 -39.32 -2.08
CA GLY A 52 25.08 -38.00 -1.49
C GLY A 52 26.03 -36.84 -1.82
N LYS A 53 26.88 -36.98 -2.85
CA LYS A 53 27.86 -35.96 -3.27
C LYS A 53 27.21 -34.99 -4.23
N GLN A 54 27.20 -33.70 -3.91
CA GLN A 54 26.71 -32.66 -4.81
C GLN A 54 27.82 -31.65 -5.12
N PHE A 55 28.09 -31.50 -6.41
CA PHE A 55 28.99 -30.48 -6.95
C PHE A 55 28.17 -29.32 -7.51
N PHE A 56 28.59 -28.10 -7.21
CA PHE A 56 28.03 -26.87 -7.75
C PHE A 56 29.08 -26.21 -8.62
N PHE A 57 28.69 -25.78 -9.82
CA PHE A 57 29.54 -25.01 -10.70
C PHE A 57 28.94 -23.62 -10.86
N HIS A 58 29.68 -22.60 -10.43
CA HIS A 58 29.32 -21.20 -10.59
C HIS A 58 30.24 -20.58 -11.64
N PHE A 59 29.68 -19.92 -12.65
CA PHE A 59 30.48 -19.20 -13.64
C PHE A 59 29.90 -17.81 -13.90
N PRO A 60 30.74 -16.77 -13.94
CA PRO A 60 30.28 -15.42 -14.22
C PRO A 60 30.00 -15.22 -15.71
N ILE A 61 28.99 -14.40 -16.00
CA ILE A 61 28.68 -13.93 -17.35
C ILE A 61 28.57 -12.40 -17.36
N THR A 62 28.92 -11.78 -18.49
CA THR A 62 28.63 -10.37 -18.77
C THR A 62 27.58 -10.30 -19.87
N ILE A 63 26.55 -9.52 -19.63
CA ILE A 63 25.46 -9.31 -20.57
C ILE A 63 25.58 -7.89 -21.13
N ASN A 64 25.27 -7.71 -22.42
CA ASN A 64 25.46 -6.47 -23.18
C ASN A 64 26.91 -5.97 -23.09
N ALA A 65 27.88 -6.85 -23.38
CA ALA A 65 29.32 -6.63 -23.18
C ALA A 65 29.97 -5.53 -24.05
N LYS A 66 29.17 -4.75 -24.80
CA LYS A 66 29.66 -3.58 -25.54
C LYS A 66 30.08 -2.49 -24.55
N LYS A 67 31.12 -1.73 -24.90
CA LYS A 67 31.58 -0.60 -24.08
C LYS A 67 30.50 0.49 -24.07
N ILE A 68 29.91 0.75 -22.91
CA ILE A 68 28.94 1.83 -22.72
C ILE A 68 29.70 3.07 -22.24
N SER A 69 29.56 4.19 -22.95
CA SER A 69 30.15 5.46 -22.54
C SER A 69 29.61 5.88 -21.16
N GLY A 70 30.49 6.22 -20.22
CA GLY A 70 30.09 6.65 -18.88
C GLY A 70 29.87 5.53 -17.86
N VAL A 71 30.22 4.28 -18.18
CA VAL A 71 30.26 3.16 -17.22
C VAL A 71 31.72 2.76 -16.95
N ARG A 72 32.13 2.72 -15.68
CA ARG A 72 33.44 2.24 -15.23
C ARG A 72 33.25 1.12 -14.20
N ASP A 73 33.93 0.00 -14.38
CA ASP A 73 33.85 -1.17 -13.49
C ASP A 73 32.40 -1.66 -13.24
N GLY A 74 31.56 -1.58 -14.27
CA GLY A 74 30.14 -1.95 -14.21
C GLY A 74 29.25 -0.94 -13.48
N ARG A 75 29.78 0.21 -13.04
CA ARG A 75 29.02 1.30 -12.42
C ARG A 75 28.88 2.50 -13.36
N PRO A 76 27.65 2.97 -13.63
CA PRO A 76 27.41 4.17 -14.40
C PRO A 76 27.82 5.39 -13.56
N ASN A 77 28.48 6.37 -14.19
CA ASN A 77 28.66 7.68 -13.59
C ASN A 77 27.32 8.45 -13.59
N GLY A 78 27.26 9.55 -12.84
CA GLY A 78 26.03 10.37 -12.74
C GLY A 78 25.50 10.82 -14.10
N ASN A 79 26.38 11.14 -15.04
CA ASN A 79 26.00 11.57 -16.39
C ASN A 79 25.33 10.46 -17.21
N ALA A 80 25.77 9.20 -17.08
CA ALA A 80 25.15 8.07 -17.75
C ALA A 80 23.75 7.78 -17.20
N ILE A 81 23.57 7.90 -15.89
CA ILE A 81 22.25 7.77 -15.24
C ILE A 81 21.31 8.89 -15.73
N LYS A 82 21.81 10.13 -15.78
CA LYS A 82 21.05 11.28 -16.25
C LYS A 82 20.56 11.09 -17.69
N LYS A 83 21.43 10.62 -18.59
CA LYS A 83 21.06 10.32 -19.98
C LYS A 83 19.96 9.27 -20.11
N VAL A 84 20.01 8.20 -19.31
CA VAL A 84 18.94 7.18 -19.31
C VAL A 84 17.61 7.79 -18.86
N ASN A 85 17.64 8.60 -17.81
CA ASN A 85 16.45 9.29 -17.32
C ASN A 85 15.89 10.29 -18.37
N GLU A 86 16.77 11.05 -19.02
CA GLU A 86 16.43 11.99 -20.10
C GLU A 86 15.74 11.28 -21.27
N ILE A 87 16.12 10.04 -21.64
CA ILE A 87 15.43 9.26 -22.68
C ILE A 87 13.94 9.07 -22.34
N PHE A 88 13.64 8.70 -21.09
CA PHE A 88 12.26 8.47 -20.66
C PHE A 88 11.49 9.78 -20.46
N LEU A 89 12.15 10.87 -20.05
CA LEU A 89 11.54 12.19 -19.97
C LEU A 89 11.18 12.74 -21.35
N ASN A 90 12.07 12.59 -22.34
CA ASN A 90 11.76 13.01 -23.71
C ASN A 90 10.58 12.22 -24.29
N TYR A 91 10.49 10.92 -23.96
CA TYR A 91 9.33 10.11 -24.36
C TYR A 91 8.04 10.55 -23.65
N LEU A 92 8.13 10.88 -22.36
CA LEU A 92 7.02 11.47 -21.59
C LEU A 92 6.47 12.73 -22.27
N GLU A 93 7.36 13.60 -22.74
CA GLU A 93 7.02 14.86 -23.39
C GLU A 93 6.42 14.64 -24.80
N SER A 94 6.92 13.65 -25.55
CA SER A 94 6.49 13.42 -26.94
C SER A 94 5.20 12.61 -27.09
N GLU A 95 4.88 11.73 -26.14
CA GLU A 95 3.79 10.73 -26.24
C GLU A 95 2.81 10.82 -25.06
N SER A 96 2.63 12.02 -24.49
CA SER A 96 1.91 12.27 -23.22
C SER A 96 0.51 11.67 -23.14
N GLU A 97 -0.21 11.55 -24.28
CA GLU A 97 -1.56 11.00 -24.33
C GLU A 97 -1.61 9.46 -24.25
N ASN A 98 -0.49 8.76 -24.46
CA ASN A 98 -0.44 7.28 -24.52
C ASN A 98 0.46 6.65 -23.46
N LEU A 99 0.46 7.24 -22.25
CA LEU A 99 1.25 6.79 -21.11
C LEU A 99 0.37 6.21 -20.02
N TYR A 100 0.90 5.17 -19.37
CA TYR A 100 0.27 4.55 -18.22
C TYR A 100 1.12 4.79 -16.97
N TYR A 101 0.48 4.79 -15.81
CA TYR A 101 1.16 4.90 -14.54
C TYR A 101 0.70 3.79 -13.61
N LEU A 102 1.63 2.96 -13.16
CA LEU A 102 1.43 1.91 -12.19
C LEU A 102 1.90 2.41 -10.83
N GLY A 103 0.96 2.92 -10.05
CA GLY A 103 1.22 3.26 -8.66
C GLY A 103 1.35 1.99 -7.81
N ILE A 104 2.35 1.96 -6.92
CA ILE A 104 2.53 0.89 -5.94
C ILE A 104 2.70 1.49 -4.55
N ASP A 105 1.78 1.15 -3.66
CA ASP A 105 1.73 1.63 -2.29
C ASP A 105 1.82 0.48 -1.31
N ARG A 106 2.27 0.80 -0.10
CA ARG A 106 2.29 -0.09 1.04
C ARG A 106 1.14 0.31 1.98
N GLY A 107 0.25 -0.63 2.20
CA GLY A 107 -0.89 -0.43 3.08
C GLY A 107 -0.58 -0.80 4.52
N GLU A 108 -1.49 -0.41 5.42
CA GLU A 108 -1.55 -1.00 6.76
C GLU A 108 -2.08 -2.44 6.71
N LYS A 109 -2.89 -2.75 5.69
CA LYS A 109 -3.57 -4.05 5.49
C LYS A 109 -2.98 -4.88 4.36
N HIS A 110 -2.53 -4.20 3.30
CA HIS A 110 -1.90 -4.86 2.17
C HIS A 110 -0.38 -4.73 2.26
N LEU A 111 0.33 -5.85 2.11
CA LEU A 111 1.80 -5.84 2.00
C LEU A 111 2.26 -4.91 0.89
N ALA A 112 1.50 -4.89 -0.22
CA ALA A 112 1.49 -3.84 -1.22
C ALA A 112 0.13 -3.84 -1.94
N TYR A 113 -0.25 -2.71 -2.52
CA TYR A 113 -1.41 -2.55 -3.39
C TYR A 113 -0.95 -1.86 -4.67
N TYR A 114 -1.61 -2.15 -5.81
CA TYR A 114 -1.30 -1.51 -7.07
C TYR A 114 -2.53 -0.88 -7.71
N CYS A 115 -2.31 0.18 -8.49
CA CYS A 115 -3.32 0.82 -9.30
C CYS A 115 -2.65 1.28 -10.59
N LEU A 116 -3.16 0.79 -11.72
CA LEU A 116 -2.76 1.15 -13.06
C LEU A 116 -3.77 2.14 -13.61
N VAL A 117 -3.31 3.33 -13.97
CA VAL A 117 -4.13 4.37 -14.59
C VAL A 117 -3.53 4.76 -15.94
N ASN A 118 -4.37 5.30 -16.83
CA ASN A 118 -3.89 5.95 -18.04
C ASN A 118 -3.57 7.44 -17.80
N SER A 119 -3.08 8.10 -18.84
CA SER A 119 -2.77 9.54 -18.89
C SER A 119 -3.95 10.47 -18.53
N LYS A 120 -5.18 9.98 -18.62
CA LYS A 120 -6.41 10.72 -18.26
C LYS A 120 -6.81 10.52 -16.79
N GLY A 121 -6.08 9.70 -16.04
CA GLY A 121 -6.42 9.33 -14.67
C GLY A 121 -7.49 8.25 -14.54
N GLU A 122 -7.90 7.61 -15.65
CA GLU A 122 -8.87 6.52 -15.62
C GLU A 122 -8.20 5.25 -15.11
N ILE A 123 -8.84 4.55 -14.15
CA ILE A 123 -8.36 3.27 -13.64
C ILE A 123 -8.52 2.20 -14.72
N ILE A 124 -7.41 1.57 -15.09
CA ILE A 124 -7.35 0.41 -15.99
C ILE A 124 -7.48 -0.88 -15.19
N SER A 125 -6.78 -0.97 -14.07
CA SER A 125 -6.83 -2.11 -13.15
C SER A 125 -6.27 -1.72 -11.79
N GLN A 126 -6.81 -2.28 -10.72
CA GLN A 126 -6.26 -2.12 -9.37
C GLN A 126 -6.37 -3.44 -8.62
N GLY A 127 -5.61 -3.61 -7.55
CA GLY A 127 -5.74 -4.79 -6.72
C GLY A 127 -4.67 -4.96 -5.65
N SER A 128 -4.95 -5.89 -4.74
CA SER A 128 -4.02 -6.26 -3.69
C SER A 128 -2.86 -7.12 -4.22
N LEU A 129 -1.66 -6.84 -3.75
CA LEU A 129 -0.50 -7.71 -3.94
C LEU A 129 -0.33 -8.68 -2.77
N ASN A 130 -1.35 -8.87 -1.92
CA ASN A 130 -1.44 -10.03 -1.01
C ASN A 130 -1.74 -11.30 -1.82
N LEU A 131 -0.77 -11.74 -2.62
CA LEU A 131 -0.97 -12.77 -3.63
C LEU A 131 -1.46 -14.09 -3.01
N PRO A 132 -2.62 -14.62 -3.46
CA PRO A 132 -3.12 -15.90 -2.98
C PRO A 132 -2.23 -17.04 -3.46
N PHE A 133 -2.21 -18.13 -2.71
CA PHE A 133 -1.56 -19.35 -3.16
C PHE A 133 -2.46 -20.05 -4.18
N VAL A 134 -1.88 -20.39 -5.32
CA VAL A 134 -2.55 -21.15 -6.38
C VAL A 134 -1.69 -22.34 -6.79
N ASP A 135 -2.35 -23.41 -7.22
CA ASP A 135 -1.66 -24.55 -7.82
C ASP A 135 -1.23 -24.25 -9.27
N LYS A 136 -0.74 -25.28 -9.98
CA LYS A 136 -0.28 -25.14 -11.36
C LYS A 136 -1.40 -24.81 -12.34
N ASP A 137 -2.63 -25.16 -12.00
CA ASP A 137 -3.82 -24.96 -12.81
C ASP A 137 -4.56 -23.66 -12.42
N GLY A 138 -4.00 -22.90 -11.47
CA GLY A 138 -4.55 -21.65 -10.98
C GLY A 138 -5.61 -21.81 -9.87
N LYS A 139 -5.84 -23.03 -9.36
CA LYS A 139 -6.84 -23.26 -8.31
C LYS A 139 -6.33 -22.77 -6.95
N PRO A 140 -7.17 -22.14 -6.11
CA PRO A 140 -6.80 -21.71 -4.78
C PRO A 140 -6.26 -22.86 -3.94
N CYS A 141 -5.14 -22.63 -3.24
CA CYS A 141 -4.62 -23.55 -2.25
C CYS A 141 -4.31 -22.84 -0.93
N SER A 142 -4.16 -23.62 0.13
CA SER A 142 -3.84 -23.11 1.45
C SER A 142 -2.66 -23.84 2.07
N VAL A 143 -2.04 -23.20 3.05
CA VAL A 143 -0.94 -23.74 3.84
C VAL A 143 -1.25 -23.57 5.31
N ASN A 144 -1.19 -24.66 6.07
CA ASN A 144 -1.37 -24.58 7.51
C ASN A 144 -0.08 -24.10 8.19
N ALA A 145 -0.22 -23.11 9.07
CA ALA A 145 0.85 -22.62 9.92
C ALA A 145 0.44 -22.76 11.38
N ASN A 146 1.35 -23.24 12.21
CA ASN A 146 1.13 -23.30 13.66
C ASN A 146 1.52 -21.96 14.25
N ILE A 147 0.66 -21.34 15.07
CA ILE A 147 0.94 -20.13 15.84
C ILE A 147 0.86 -20.43 17.34
N MET A 148 1.69 -19.72 18.11
CA MET A 148 1.65 -19.78 19.58
C MET A 148 0.75 -18.68 20.12
N ILE A 149 -0.22 -19.04 20.96
CA ILE A 149 -1.14 -18.11 21.60
C ILE A 149 -0.92 -18.14 23.11
N SER A 150 -0.86 -16.97 23.73
CA SER A 150 -0.81 -16.82 25.19
C SER A 150 -2.22 -16.83 25.74
N LYS A 151 -2.46 -17.66 26.75
CA LYS A 151 -3.68 -17.66 27.54
C LYS A 151 -3.59 -16.66 28.68
N ASP A 152 -4.75 -16.28 29.21
CA ASP A 152 -4.88 -15.36 30.35
C ASP A 152 -4.27 -15.94 31.64
N ASP A 153 -4.20 -17.27 31.76
CA ASP A 153 -3.55 -17.99 32.87
C ASP A 153 -2.01 -18.08 32.75
N GLY A 154 -1.43 -17.47 31.71
CA GLY A 154 0.02 -17.49 31.45
C GLY A 154 0.52 -18.77 30.75
N THR A 155 -0.36 -19.72 30.42
CA THR A 155 0.00 -20.89 29.61
C THR A 155 -0.03 -20.58 28.11
N PHE A 156 0.53 -21.48 27.29
CA PHE A 156 0.59 -21.32 25.84
C PHE A 156 -0.10 -22.48 25.13
N GLU A 157 -0.79 -22.18 24.04
CA GLU A 157 -1.35 -23.19 23.15
C GLU A 157 -0.89 -23.02 21.70
N ILE A 158 -0.89 -24.14 20.99
CA ILE A 158 -0.60 -24.16 19.56
C ILE A 158 -1.93 -24.15 18.83
N GLU A 159 -2.22 -23.07 18.12
CA GLU A 159 -3.32 -23.02 17.17
C GLU A 159 -2.79 -23.26 15.75
N THR A 160 -3.50 -24.05 14.96
CA THR A 160 -3.20 -24.21 13.54
C THR A 160 -4.07 -23.26 12.74
N VAL A 161 -3.46 -22.22 12.17
CA VAL A 161 -4.15 -21.29 11.27
C VAL A 161 -3.97 -21.71 9.83
N THR A 162 -5.03 -21.54 9.04
CA THR A 162 -5.01 -21.79 7.60
C THR A 162 -4.64 -20.50 6.87
N CYS A 163 -3.52 -20.50 6.16
CA CYS A 163 -3.05 -19.35 5.39
C CYS A 163 -3.39 -19.53 3.91
N TRP A 164 -4.05 -18.54 3.31
CA TRP A 164 -4.45 -18.56 1.90
C TRP A 164 -3.55 -17.70 1.02
N ASN A 165 -2.76 -16.81 1.62
CA ASN A 165 -1.87 -15.90 0.91
C ASN A 165 -0.55 -15.67 1.67
N TYR A 166 0.38 -14.95 1.04
CA TYR A 166 1.68 -14.61 1.64
C TYR A 166 1.57 -13.71 2.88
N ASN A 167 0.57 -12.84 2.97
CA ASN A 167 0.36 -11.97 4.12
C ASN A 167 0.02 -12.80 5.37
N ASP A 168 -0.99 -13.68 5.29
CA ASP A 168 -1.39 -14.56 6.39
C ASP A 168 -0.19 -15.37 6.91
N LEU A 169 0.59 -15.94 5.98
CA LEU A 169 1.75 -16.77 6.33
C LEU A 169 2.91 -15.94 6.92
N LEU A 170 3.13 -14.71 6.43
CA LEU A 170 4.11 -13.80 7.00
C LEU A 170 3.70 -13.34 8.40
N GLU A 171 2.42 -13.05 8.63
CA GLU A 171 1.89 -12.68 9.95
C GLU A 171 2.01 -13.83 10.96
N ALA A 172 1.59 -15.03 10.58
CA ALA A 172 1.76 -16.23 11.40
C ALA A 172 3.24 -16.48 11.74
N ARG A 173 4.15 -16.32 10.76
CA ARG A 173 5.59 -16.49 10.99
C ARG A 173 6.16 -15.38 11.88
N ALA A 174 5.65 -14.16 11.75
CA ALA A 174 6.08 -13.02 12.55
C ALA A 174 5.65 -13.14 14.02
N GLY A 175 4.40 -13.56 14.26
CA GLY A 175 3.90 -13.84 15.60
C GLY A 175 4.73 -14.91 16.32
N ASN A 176 5.04 -16.02 15.63
CA ASN A 176 5.91 -17.07 16.18
C ASN A 176 7.32 -16.58 16.53
N ARG A 177 7.87 -15.67 15.74
CA ARG A 177 9.21 -15.12 15.97
C ARG A 177 9.21 -14.13 17.13
N ASP A 178 8.16 -13.33 17.28
CA ASP A 178 7.97 -12.46 18.44
C ASP A 178 7.82 -13.28 19.73
N PHE A 179 7.01 -14.35 19.67
CA PHE A 179 6.90 -15.33 20.74
C PHE A 179 8.25 -15.95 21.10
N ALA A 180 8.99 -16.46 20.10
CA ALA A 180 10.30 -17.06 20.32
C ALA A 180 11.30 -16.07 20.95
N ARG A 181 11.24 -14.77 20.59
CA ARG A 181 12.06 -13.73 21.24
C ARG A 181 11.71 -13.54 22.70
N LYS A 182 10.42 -13.38 23.00
CA LYS A 182 9.92 -13.15 24.36
C LYS A 182 10.21 -14.33 25.30
N ASN A 183 10.26 -15.54 24.73
CA ASN A 183 10.45 -16.79 25.47
C ASN A 183 11.84 -17.42 25.25
N TRP A 184 12.81 -16.66 24.70
CA TRP A 184 14.19 -17.11 24.43
C TRP A 184 14.33 -18.45 23.67
N GLN A 185 13.43 -18.71 22.73
CA GLN A 185 13.46 -19.89 21.85
C GLN A 185 14.24 -19.61 20.55
N ALA A 186 14.57 -20.69 19.84
CA ALA A 186 15.23 -20.60 18.54
C ALA A 186 14.36 -19.84 17.51
N ILE A 187 14.91 -18.77 16.95
CA ILE A 187 14.19 -17.90 16.02
C ILE A 187 14.39 -18.39 14.59
N ASP A 188 13.32 -18.91 14.00
CA ASP A 188 13.29 -19.37 12.63
C ASP A 188 13.45 -18.24 11.59
N SER A 189 14.16 -18.50 10.48
CA SER A 189 14.34 -17.50 9.41
C SER A 189 13.07 -17.25 8.60
N ILE A 190 12.71 -15.96 8.45
CA ILE A 190 11.62 -15.47 7.58
C ILE A 190 12.14 -14.94 6.23
N LYS A 191 13.47 -14.86 6.05
CA LYS A 191 14.10 -14.20 4.89
C LYS A 191 13.69 -14.83 3.55
N ASN A 192 13.68 -16.16 3.48
CA ASN A 192 13.37 -16.88 2.24
C ASN A 192 11.89 -16.72 1.85
N LEU A 193 10.98 -16.69 2.83
CA LEU A 193 9.55 -16.47 2.59
C LEU A 193 9.33 -15.08 1.97
N LYS A 194 9.94 -14.04 2.56
CA LYS A 194 9.93 -12.68 1.99
C LYS A 194 10.49 -12.61 0.58
N ASN A 195 11.62 -13.29 0.32
CA ASN A 195 12.22 -13.29 -1.00
C ASN A 195 11.31 -13.96 -2.04
N GLY A 196 10.61 -15.04 -1.65
CA GLY A 196 9.62 -15.69 -2.49
C GLY A 196 8.43 -14.77 -2.79
N TYR A 197 7.89 -14.12 -1.75
CA TYR A 197 6.84 -13.11 -1.92
C TYR A 197 7.25 -11.99 -2.89
N VAL A 198 8.40 -11.35 -2.65
CA VAL A 198 8.93 -10.27 -3.51
C VAL A 198 9.08 -10.72 -4.96
N SER A 199 9.53 -11.95 -5.21
CA SER A 199 9.66 -12.45 -6.59
C SER A 199 8.33 -12.58 -7.32
N GLN A 200 7.26 -12.96 -6.61
CA GLN A 200 5.93 -13.08 -7.19
C GLN A 200 5.33 -11.69 -7.45
N VAL A 201 5.49 -10.78 -6.49
CA VAL A 201 5.06 -9.37 -6.63
C VAL A 201 5.73 -8.69 -7.82
N ILE A 202 7.05 -8.85 -7.99
CA ILE A 202 7.76 -8.31 -9.15
C ILE A 202 7.20 -8.87 -10.46
N THR A 203 6.86 -10.15 -10.48
CA THR A 203 6.27 -10.76 -11.67
C THR A 203 4.94 -10.10 -12.01
N GLU A 204 4.11 -9.83 -11.00
CA GLU A 204 2.81 -9.17 -11.18
C GLU A 204 2.95 -7.70 -11.61
N ILE A 205 3.86 -6.95 -10.99
CA ILE A 205 4.19 -5.58 -11.39
C ILE A 205 4.64 -5.53 -12.84
N ILE A 206 5.53 -6.44 -13.25
CA ILE A 206 6.09 -6.45 -14.61
C ILE A 206 5.04 -6.85 -15.65
N LYS A 207 4.11 -7.76 -15.34
CA LYS A 207 2.99 -8.07 -16.25
C LYS A 207 2.16 -6.82 -16.55
N ASN A 208 1.92 -5.99 -15.54
CA ASN A 208 1.14 -4.76 -15.68
C ASN A 208 1.93 -3.63 -16.33
N ALA A 209 3.22 -3.49 -16.01
CA ALA A 209 4.06 -2.38 -16.49
C ALA A 209 4.73 -2.63 -17.85
N VAL A 210 4.92 -3.89 -18.26
CA VAL A 210 5.66 -4.25 -19.48
C VAL A 210 4.83 -5.24 -20.30
N ASN A 211 3.76 -4.72 -20.91
CA ASN A 211 2.97 -5.48 -21.87
C ASN A 211 3.63 -5.37 -23.27
N LEU A 212 4.16 -6.48 -23.77
CA LEU A 212 4.80 -6.52 -25.09
C LEU A 212 3.80 -6.58 -26.25
N ASP A 213 2.57 -7.04 -25.99
CA ASP A 213 1.52 -7.15 -27.01
C ASP A 213 0.85 -5.79 -27.26
N ASN A 214 0.85 -4.91 -26.25
CA ASN A 214 0.42 -3.52 -26.36
C ASN A 214 1.43 -2.61 -25.63
N PRO A 215 2.50 -2.15 -26.32
CA PRO A 215 3.64 -1.49 -25.72
C PRO A 215 3.33 -0.03 -25.38
N LYS A 216 2.47 0.17 -24.39
CA LYS A 216 2.34 1.48 -23.74
C LYS A 216 3.41 1.62 -22.69
N LEU A 217 4.16 2.73 -22.75
CA LEU A 217 5.14 3.01 -21.72
C LEU A 217 4.41 3.21 -20.39
N THR A 218 4.74 2.37 -19.41
CA THR A 218 4.17 2.45 -18.08
C THR A 218 5.23 2.87 -17.08
N PHE A 219 5.04 4.03 -16.45
CA PHE A 219 5.88 4.47 -15.33
C PHE A 219 5.44 3.80 -14.04
N ILE A 220 6.39 3.34 -13.25
CA ILE A 220 6.13 2.73 -11.95
C ILE A 220 6.33 3.79 -10.88
N VAL A 221 5.26 4.16 -10.19
CA VAL A 221 5.25 5.25 -9.22
C VAL A 221 5.26 4.67 -7.81
N LEU A 222 6.27 5.08 -7.03
CA LEU A 222 6.53 4.61 -5.67
C LEU A 222 6.55 5.80 -4.70
N GLU A 223 6.33 5.52 -3.41
CA GLU A 223 6.46 6.54 -2.38
C GLU A 223 7.94 6.93 -2.15
N ASP A 224 8.22 8.22 -2.16
CA ASP A 224 9.47 8.83 -1.74
C ASP A 224 9.54 8.91 -0.22
N LEU A 225 10.04 7.84 0.39
CA LEU A 225 10.07 7.70 1.84
C LEU A 225 11.50 7.77 2.37
N ASN A 226 11.69 8.54 3.43
CA ASN A 226 12.96 8.57 4.13
C ASN A 226 13.29 7.19 4.74
N THR A 227 14.56 6.81 4.74
CA THR A 227 15.04 5.50 5.22
C THR A 227 14.66 5.21 6.67
N GLY A 228 14.60 6.23 7.54
CA GLY A 228 14.09 6.11 8.92
C GLY A 228 12.60 5.77 8.98
N PHE A 229 11.80 6.34 8.07
CA PHE A 229 10.36 6.09 7.97
C PHE A 229 10.04 4.72 7.35
N LYS A 230 10.87 4.24 6.41
CA LYS A 230 10.83 2.86 5.90
C LYS A 230 11.12 1.82 7.00
N ARG A 231 11.78 2.22 8.10
CA ARG A 231 12.10 1.37 9.25
C ARG A 231 11.06 1.43 10.38
N SER A 232 10.33 2.54 10.54
CA SER A 232 9.45 2.76 11.70
C SER A 232 8.00 2.28 11.54
N ARG A 233 7.42 2.36 10.32
CA ARG A 233 5.97 2.10 10.10
C ARG A 233 5.57 0.66 9.79
N ILE A 234 6.52 -0.26 9.74
CA ILE A 234 6.24 -1.66 9.41
C ILE A 234 6.56 -2.48 10.66
N LYS A 235 5.66 -3.39 11.09
CA LYS A 235 5.97 -4.45 12.08
C LYS A 235 7.40 -4.91 11.76
N ILE A 236 8.35 -4.90 12.71
CA ILE A 236 9.81 -5.06 12.49
C ILE A 236 10.15 -6.19 11.49
N GLU A 237 9.27 -7.19 11.41
CA GLU A 237 9.38 -8.36 10.58
C GLU A 237 8.73 -8.30 9.19
N ASN A 238 8.10 -7.21 8.78
CA ASN A 238 7.44 -7.02 7.48
C ASN A 238 8.18 -6.05 6.56
N GLN A 239 9.42 -5.66 6.89
CA GLN A 239 10.27 -4.81 6.05
C GLN A 239 10.63 -5.50 4.71
N VAL A 240 9.70 -5.40 3.77
CA VAL A 240 9.73 -6.02 2.44
C VAL A 240 9.96 -4.96 1.37
N TYR A 241 9.51 -3.73 1.60
CA TYR A 241 9.48 -2.66 0.58
C TYR A 241 10.87 -2.28 0.05
N GLN A 242 11.87 -2.09 0.92
CA GLN A 242 13.25 -1.81 0.48
C GLN A 242 13.82 -2.94 -0.41
N LYS A 243 13.48 -4.20 -0.11
CA LYS A 243 13.89 -5.36 -0.91
C LYS A 243 13.11 -5.43 -2.22
N LEU A 244 11.83 -5.07 -2.19
CA LEU A 244 10.98 -4.98 -3.38
C LEU A 244 11.56 -3.96 -4.36
N GLU A 245 11.83 -2.73 -3.92
CA GLU A 245 12.43 -1.68 -4.76
C GLU A 245 13.75 -2.14 -5.40
N LEU A 246 14.66 -2.69 -4.58
CA LEU A 246 15.95 -3.15 -5.09
C LEU A 246 15.81 -4.29 -6.09
N ALA A 247 14.94 -5.27 -5.81
CA ALA A 247 14.75 -6.41 -6.68
C ALA A 247 14.00 -6.04 -7.96
N LEU A 248 13.03 -5.11 -7.89
CA LEU A 248 12.34 -4.54 -9.04
C LEU A 248 13.30 -3.77 -9.93
N ALA A 249 14.10 -2.85 -9.36
CA ALA A 249 15.08 -2.07 -10.10
C ALA A 249 16.11 -2.96 -10.79
N LYS A 250 16.59 -4.03 -10.11
CA LYS A 250 17.48 -5.04 -10.71
C LYS A 250 16.80 -5.83 -11.83
N LYS A 251 15.52 -6.16 -11.68
CA LYS A 251 14.77 -6.88 -12.72
C LYS A 251 14.52 -6.01 -13.95
N LEU A 252 14.25 -4.72 -13.76
CA LEU A 252 14.08 -3.74 -14.84
C LEU A 252 15.41 -3.37 -15.50
N ASN A 253 16.53 -3.50 -14.79
CA ASN A 253 17.85 -3.24 -15.37
C ASN A 253 18.19 -4.24 -16.47
N PHE A 254 17.63 -5.45 -16.38
CA PHE A 254 17.69 -6.47 -17.41
C PHE A 254 16.44 -7.39 -17.36
N TYR A 255 15.43 -7.04 -18.16
CA TYR A 255 14.18 -7.78 -18.24
C TYR A 255 14.10 -8.64 -19.52
N VAL A 256 13.89 -9.94 -19.32
CA VAL A 256 13.59 -10.92 -20.37
C VAL A 256 12.21 -11.51 -20.11
N ASN A 257 11.36 -11.48 -21.13
CA ASN A 257 10.13 -12.26 -21.17
C ASN A 257 10.46 -13.65 -21.72
N LYS A 258 10.35 -14.67 -20.86
CA LYS A 258 10.69 -16.05 -21.22
C LYS A 258 9.78 -16.68 -22.27
N LYS A 259 8.63 -16.05 -22.56
CA LYS A 259 7.71 -16.48 -23.61
C LYS A 259 8.10 -15.97 -25.00
N VAL A 260 9.03 -15.01 -25.08
CA VAL A 260 9.47 -14.40 -26.34
C VAL A 260 10.76 -15.06 -26.80
N GLU A 261 10.70 -15.78 -27.92
CA GLU A 261 11.85 -16.51 -28.47
C GLU A 261 12.87 -15.57 -29.14
N SER A 262 12.39 -14.58 -29.90
CA SER A 262 13.20 -13.62 -30.66
C SER A 262 12.52 -12.25 -30.68
N GLY A 263 13.29 -11.18 -30.92
CA GLY A 263 12.80 -9.80 -30.91
C GLY A 263 12.85 -9.12 -29.54
N VAL A 264 12.26 -7.93 -29.44
CA VAL A 264 12.28 -7.11 -28.21
C VAL A 264 11.70 -7.90 -27.03
N GLY A 265 12.42 -7.91 -25.91
CA GLY A 265 12.05 -8.66 -24.71
C GLY A 265 12.54 -10.11 -24.69
N SER A 266 13.09 -10.63 -25.80
CA SER A 266 13.77 -11.94 -25.83
C SER A 266 15.08 -11.94 -25.05
N VAL A 267 15.68 -13.12 -24.90
CA VAL A 267 17.01 -13.26 -24.27
C VAL A 267 18.09 -12.43 -24.98
N THR A 268 18.02 -12.30 -26.31
CA THR A 268 19.02 -11.55 -27.10
C THR A 268 18.77 -10.05 -27.17
N GLN A 269 17.54 -9.59 -26.89
CA GLN A 269 17.13 -8.18 -26.96
C GLN A 269 16.30 -7.82 -25.73
N ALA A 270 16.86 -8.09 -24.55
CA ALA A 270 16.23 -7.80 -23.28
C ALA A 270 15.99 -6.29 -23.08
N LEU A 271 14.95 -5.96 -22.35
CA LEU A 271 14.61 -4.59 -22.00
C LEU A 271 15.50 -4.08 -20.85
N GLN A 272 15.93 -2.82 -20.94
CA GLN A 272 16.70 -2.13 -19.92
C GLN A 272 15.98 -0.83 -19.54
N LEU A 273 15.09 -0.94 -18.55
CA LEU A 273 14.14 0.12 -18.18
C LEU A 273 14.60 0.92 -16.96
N THR A 274 15.73 0.55 -16.36
CA THR A 274 16.42 1.28 -15.30
C THR A 274 17.92 1.35 -15.61
N PRO A 275 18.61 2.42 -15.19
CA PRO A 275 20.07 2.45 -15.20
C PRO A 275 20.64 1.33 -14.29
N PRO A 276 21.92 0.98 -14.43
CA PRO A 276 22.54 -0.08 -13.60
C PRO A 276 22.36 0.15 -12.09
N VAL A 277 21.94 -0.91 -11.40
CA VAL A 277 21.65 -0.91 -9.96
C VAL A 277 22.28 -2.14 -9.31
N THR A 278 23.15 -1.91 -8.32
CA THR A 278 23.85 -2.98 -7.58
C THR A 278 23.27 -3.14 -6.17
N ASN A 279 23.05 -2.02 -5.49
CA ASN A 279 22.59 -1.98 -4.11
C ASN A 279 21.50 -0.91 -3.93
N TYR A 280 21.01 -0.76 -2.71
CA TYR A 280 19.93 0.19 -2.44
C TYR A 280 20.42 1.65 -2.44
N GLN A 281 21.70 1.91 -2.16
CA GLN A 281 22.30 3.24 -2.24
C GLN A 281 22.25 3.80 -3.67
N ASP A 282 22.23 2.93 -4.68
CA ASP A 282 22.02 3.34 -6.08
C ASP A 282 20.58 3.82 -6.36
N ILE A 283 19.66 3.67 -5.41
CA ILE A 283 18.24 4.04 -5.51
C ILE A 283 17.89 5.15 -4.52
N GLU A 284 18.48 5.11 -3.33
CA GLU A 284 18.22 6.03 -2.23
C GLU A 284 18.30 7.50 -2.68
N ASN A 285 17.31 8.30 -2.28
CA ASN A 285 17.17 9.73 -2.60
C ASN A 285 16.94 10.10 -4.08
N LYS A 286 16.84 9.12 -4.99
CA LYS A 286 16.50 9.41 -6.39
C LYS A 286 15.00 9.68 -6.53
N LYS A 287 14.66 10.70 -7.33
CA LYS A 287 13.27 10.97 -7.75
C LYS A 287 12.86 10.19 -9.01
N GLN A 288 13.85 9.83 -9.81
CA GLN A 288 13.67 9.03 -11.02
C GLN A 288 14.82 8.04 -11.19
N LEU A 289 14.47 6.83 -11.58
CA LEU A 289 15.37 5.75 -11.94
C LEU A 289 14.80 5.04 -13.17
N GLY A 290 15.12 5.53 -14.37
CA GLY A 290 14.48 5.06 -15.61
C GLY A 290 12.97 5.28 -15.57
N ILE A 291 12.20 4.19 -15.71
CA ILE A 291 10.73 4.22 -15.61
C ILE A 291 10.18 4.24 -14.17
N MET A 292 11.04 4.13 -13.16
CA MET A 292 10.62 4.20 -11.76
C MET A 292 10.65 5.66 -11.28
N LEU A 293 9.52 6.14 -10.78
CA LEU A 293 9.33 7.50 -10.26
C LEU A 293 9.03 7.44 -8.77
N TYR A 294 9.58 8.39 -8.01
CA TYR A 294 9.38 8.50 -6.56
C TYR A 294 8.75 9.84 -6.22
N THR A 295 7.53 9.79 -5.66
CA THR A 295 6.75 10.99 -5.34
C THR A 295 6.36 11.05 -3.86
N ARG A 296 6.13 12.26 -3.37
CA ARG A 296 5.90 12.51 -1.93
C ARG A 296 4.57 11.89 -1.47
N PRO A 297 4.54 11.15 -0.35
CA PRO A 297 3.34 10.48 0.17
C PRO A 297 2.33 11.44 0.84
N ASN A 298 2.58 12.76 0.83
CA ASN A 298 1.75 13.68 1.59
C ASN A 298 0.33 13.75 1.02
N TYR A 299 -0.70 13.71 1.87
CA TYR A 299 -2.11 13.88 1.49
C TYR A 299 -2.69 12.80 0.58
N THR A 300 -1.99 11.68 0.36
CA THR A 300 -2.44 10.66 -0.58
C THR A 300 -3.55 9.79 -0.02
N SER A 301 -3.56 9.55 1.30
CA SER A 301 -4.51 8.65 1.96
C SER A 301 -5.80 9.33 2.45
N VAL A 302 -5.92 10.65 2.32
CA VAL A 302 -6.99 11.46 2.94
C VAL A 302 -7.44 12.59 2.02
N THR A 303 -7.56 12.28 0.74
CA THR A 303 -8.16 13.15 -0.27
C THR A 303 -9.41 12.46 -0.82
N ASP A 304 -10.42 13.23 -1.21
CA ASP A 304 -11.60 12.77 -1.95
C ASP A 304 -11.24 12.68 -3.45
N PRO A 305 -11.33 11.51 -4.09
CA PRO A 305 -10.90 11.31 -5.48
C PRO A 305 -11.83 11.99 -6.49
N VAL A 306 -13.07 12.27 -6.12
CA VAL A 306 -14.08 12.85 -7.01
C VAL A 306 -13.97 14.38 -7.00
N THR A 307 -13.86 14.97 -5.81
CA THR A 307 -13.90 16.43 -5.66
C THR A 307 -12.53 17.08 -5.48
N GLY A 308 -11.51 16.28 -5.14
CA GLY A 308 -10.19 16.76 -4.75
C GLY A 308 -10.14 17.37 -3.34
N TRP A 309 -11.22 17.29 -2.57
CA TRP A 309 -11.27 17.82 -1.22
C TRP A 309 -10.34 17.06 -0.28
N ARG A 310 -9.71 17.75 0.66
CA ARG A 310 -8.98 17.15 1.77
C ARG A 310 -9.12 18.03 3.00
N LYS A 311 -8.88 17.44 4.18
CA LYS A 311 -8.85 18.19 5.44
C LYS A 311 -7.86 19.36 5.37
N SER A 312 -8.39 20.57 5.45
CA SER A 312 -7.61 21.82 5.49
C SER A 312 -7.91 22.70 6.70
N VAL A 313 -8.98 22.40 7.46
CA VAL A 313 -9.29 23.10 8.70
C VAL A 313 -8.72 22.32 9.88
N TYR A 314 -7.78 22.94 10.60
CA TYR A 314 -7.19 22.39 11.81
C TYR A 314 -7.53 23.27 13.01
N ILE A 315 -8.27 22.71 13.97
CA ILE A 315 -8.64 23.38 15.22
C ILE A 315 -7.89 22.71 16.36
N GLN A 316 -7.03 23.48 17.02
CA GLN A 316 -6.24 23.01 18.16
C GLN A 316 -7.10 22.84 19.41
N LYS A 317 -6.87 21.77 20.16
CA LYS A 317 -7.33 21.66 21.55
C LYS A 317 -6.75 22.80 22.40
N GLY A 318 -7.52 23.28 23.36
CA GLY A 318 -7.12 24.38 24.24
C GLY A 318 -8.26 24.79 25.16
N SER A 319 -8.18 26.01 25.70
CA SER A 319 -9.31 26.60 26.42
C SER A 319 -10.53 26.77 25.51
N GLU A 320 -11.70 26.76 26.12
CA GLU A 320 -12.99 26.95 25.44
C GLU A 320 -13.00 28.20 24.55
N GLU A 321 -12.51 29.32 25.07
CA GLU A 321 -12.39 30.58 24.31
C GLU A 321 -11.45 30.46 23.10
N LYS A 322 -10.32 29.77 23.25
CA LYS A 322 -9.38 29.54 22.14
C LYS A 322 -10.00 28.66 21.06
N VAL A 323 -10.77 27.65 21.45
CA VAL A 323 -11.47 26.76 20.51
C VAL A 323 -12.60 27.51 19.79
N LYS A 324 -13.39 28.30 20.53
CA LYS A 324 -14.43 29.20 20.00
C LYS A 324 -13.87 30.10 18.90
N ASN A 325 -12.83 30.86 19.21
CA ASN A 325 -12.26 31.85 18.29
C ASN A 325 -11.72 31.18 17.01
N GLN A 326 -11.07 30.01 17.13
CA GLN A 326 -10.61 29.25 15.96
C GLN A 326 -11.76 28.76 15.08
N ILE A 327 -12.90 28.35 15.66
CA ILE A 327 -14.05 27.89 14.88
C ILE A 327 -14.67 29.07 14.11
N ILE A 328 -14.92 30.19 14.80
CA ILE A 328 -15.51 31.40 14.21
C ILE A 328 -14.63 31.97 13.10
N GLU A 329 -13.29 31.94 13.27
CA GLU A 329 -12.37 32.42 12.23
C GLU A 329 -12.34 31.53 10.98
N LYS A 330 -12.56 30.22 11.14
CA LYS A 330 -12.38 29.24 10.05
C LYS A 330 -13.63 29.02 9.22
N PHE A 331 -14.82 29.08 9.80
CA PHE A 331 -16.07 28.81 9.10
C PHE A 331 -16.77 30.10 8.73
N THR A 332 -17.25 30.18 7.49
CA THR A 332 -18.05 31.31 7.00
C THR A 332 -19.49 31.21 7.47
N ASP A 333 -20.02 29.99 7.51
CA ASP A 333 -21.37 29.73 8.01
C ASP A 333 -21.53 28.29 8.52
N ILE A 334 -22.55 28.09 9.35
CA ILE A 334 -23.05 26.79 9.77
C ILE A 334 -24.57 26.78 9.55
N THR A 335 -25.06 25.97 8.61
CA THR A 335 -26.48 25.88 8.26
C THR A 335 -27.03 24.48 8.51
N TRP A 336 -28.35 24.31 8.39
CA TRP A 336 -29.01 23.00 8.43
C TRP A 336 -29.83 22.80 7.16
N GLU A 337 -29.56 21.73 6.42
CA GLU A 337 -30.12 21.45 5.11
C GLU A 337 -30.38 19.95 4.94
N ASP A 338 -31.57 19.59 4.45
CA ASP A 338 -31.97 18.20 4.17
C ASP A 338 -31.75 17.21 5.33
N GLY A 339 -31.86 17.67 6.59
CA GLY A 339 -31.61 16.83 7.76
C GLY A 339 -30.17 16.85 8.29
N ASP A 340 -29.26 17.55 7.62
CA ASP A 340 -27.82 17.55 7.89
C ASP A 340 -27.30 18.94 8.27
N TYR A 341 -26.32 19.00 9.18
CA TYR A 341 -25.56 20.22 9.46
C TYR A 341 -24.51 20.44 8.38
N CYS A 342 -24.40 21.67 7.92
CA CYS A 342 -23.52 22.08 6.84
C CYS A 342 -22.53 23.13 7.34
N PHE A 343 -21.24 22.86 7.23
CA PHE A 343 -20.18 23.77 7.63
C PHE A 343 -19.50 24.34 6.40
N GLU A 344 -19.74 25.61 6.11
CA GLU A 344 -19.12 26.30 4.99
C GLU A 344 -17.82 26.97 5.42
N TYR A 345 -16.78 26.85 4.59
CA TYR A 345 -15.52 27.55 4.79
C TYR A 345 -14.78 27.83 3.48
N LYS A 346 -13.90 28.83 3.52
CA LYS A 346 -12.98 29.12 2.42
C LYS A 346 -11.61 28.51 2.71
N ASP A 347 -11.14 27.61 1.84
CA ASP A 347 -9.82 27.00 1.99
C ASP A 347 -8.72 28.03 1.72
N SER A 348 -7.85 28.27 2.69
CA SER A 348 -6.77 29.27 2.58
C SER A 348 -5.71 28.93 1.53
N ASN A 349 -5.55 27.65 1.16
CA ASN A 349 -4.53 27.21 0.22
C ASN A 349 -5.03 27.29 -1.24
N THR A 350 -6.32 27.06 -1.46
CA THR A 350 -6.91 26.98 -2.81
C THR A 350 -7.89 28.10 -3.12
N ASN A 351 -8.28 28.90 -2.12
CA ASN A 351 -9.38 29.88 -2.17
C ASN A 351 -10.75 29.30 -2.55
N LYS A 352 -10.88 27.98 -2.67
CA LYS A 352 -12.14 27.30 -2.96
C LYS A 352 -13.03 27.30 -1.73
N ILE A 353 -14.33 27.54 -1.95
CA ILE A 353 -15.36 27.43 -0.92
C ILE A 353 -15.79 25.97 -0.85
N TRP A 354 -15.81 25.41 0.35
CA TRP A 354 -16.22 24.06 0.63
C TRP A 354 -17.35 24.04 1.64
N LYS A 355 -18.21 23.03 1.51
CA LYS A 355 -19.35 22.80 2.41
C LYS A 355 -19.31 21.37 2.90
N LEU A 356 -18.98 21.21 4.18
CA LEU A 356 -18.92 19.90 4.84
C LEU A 356 -20.28 19.53 5.37
N TYR A 357 -20.77 18.34 5.03
CA TYR A 357 -22.05 17.84 5.50
C TYR A 357 -21.84 16.84 6.64
N SER A 358 -22.71 16.86 7.67
CA SER A 358 -22.65 15.91 8.79
C SER A 358 -23.23 14.53 8.47
N GLY A 359 -23.96 14.41 7.36
CA GLY A 359 -24.73 13.21 6.98
C GLY A 359 -25.21 13.25 5.54
N LYS A 360 -26.08 12.31 5.18
CA LYS A 360 -26.81 12.20 3.91
C LYS A 360 -28.30 12.00 4.20
N ASN A 361 -29.12 13.02 3.93
CA ASN A 361 -30.58 13.01 4.13
C ASN A 361 -30.96 12.67 5.58
N GLY A 362 -30.25 13.28 6.56
CA GLY A 362 -30.46 13.06 7.98
C GLY A 362 -29.82 11.79 8.55
N LYS A 363 -29.22 10.92 7.71
CA LYS A 363 -28.42 9.79 8.18
C LYS A 363 -26.98 10.24 8.42
N THR A 364 -26.47 10.06 9.64
CA THR A 364 -25.07 10.42 10.00
C THR A 364 -24.06 9.75 9.07
N LEU A 365 -22.95 10.45 8.82
CA LEU A 365 -21.79 9.83 8.18
C LEU A 365 -21.25 8.69 9.05
N ASP A 366 -20.84 7.60 8.41
CA ASP A 366 -20.18 6.50 9.10
C ASP A 366 -18.78 6.95 9.54
N ARG A 367 -18.60 7.09 10.85
CA ARG A 367 -17.34 7.48 11.50
C ARG A 367 -17.01 6.53 12.62
N PHE A 368 -15.75 6.10 12.69
CA PHE A 368 -15.29 5.15 13.69
C PHE A 368 -14.10 5.69 14.49
N ARG A 369 -14.06 5.40 15.80
CA ARG A 369 -12.91 5.68 16.66
C ARG A 369 -12.61 4.51 17.58
N GLY A 370 -11.33 4.32 17.87
CA GLY A 370 -10.88 3.43 18.92
C GLY A 370 -11.18 4.02 20.31
N LYS A 371 -11.81 3.24 21.19
CA LYS A 371 -11.94 3.51 22.62
C LYS A 371 -11.46 2.29 23.39
N LYS A 372 -10.75 2.50 24.51
CA LYS A 372 -10.42 1.38 25.40
C LYS A 372 -11.69 0.91 26.11
N ASN A 373 -11.92 -0.39 26.14
CA ASN A 373 -12.94 -1.00 26.98
C ASN A 373 -12.47 -1.06 28.44
N ASP A 374 -13.35 -1.55 29.32
CA ASP A 374 -13.09 -1.63 30.77
C ASP A 374 -11.90 -2.55 31.12
N HIS A 375 -11.50 -3.42 30.19
CA HIS A 375 -10.35 -4.31 30.30
C HIS A 375 -9.07 -3.72 29.66
N GLY A 376 -9.10 -2.44 29.29
CA GLY A 376 -7.97 -1.74 28.66
C GLY A 376 -7.67 -2.13 27.22
N LYS A 377 -8.49 -2.98 26.59
CA LYS A 377 -8.35 -3.40 25.18
C LYS A 377 -8.97 -2.34 24.28
N TRP A 378 -8.32 -2.04 23.15
CA TRP A 378 -8.84 -1.12 22.15
C TRP A 378 -9.98 -1.76 21.36
N GLU A 379 -11.12 -1.08 21.32
CA GLU A 379 -12.28 -1.45 20.52
C GLU A 379 -12.66 -0.30 19.60
N ILE A 380 -13.02 -0.63 18.37
CA ILE A 380 -13.48 0.34 17.38
C ILE A 380 -15.00 0.48 17.52
N LYS A 381 -15.47 1.72 17.71
CA LYS A 381 -16.90 2.03 17.86
C LYS A 381 -17.37 3.04 16.82
N PRO A 382 -18.56 2.83 16.23
CA PRO A 382 -19.19 3.84 15.40
C PRO A 382 -19.59 5.05 16.25
N ILE A 383 -19.54 6.24 15.68
CA ILE A 383 -19.95 7.49 16.31
C ILE A 383 -21.03 8.15 15.48
N ASN A 384 -22.14 8.49 16.14
CA ASN A 384 -23.21 9.28 15.53
C ASN A 384 -22.89 10.76 15.65
N VAL A 385 -22.30 11.33 14.60
CA VAL A 385 -21.91 12.74 14.54
C VAL A 385 -23.14 13.65 14.62
N LYS A 386 -24.24 13.25 13.98
CA LYS A 386 -25.50 14.02 14.02
C LYS A 386 -26.03 14.16 15.45
N SER A 387 -26.05 13.06 16.22
CA SER A 387 -26.49 13.10 17.62
C SER A 387 -25.66 14.05 18.47
N ILE A 388 -24.35 14.13 18.23
CA ILE A 388 -23.47 15.10 18.91
C ILE A 388 -23.88 16.53 18.54
N LEU A 389 -24.14 16.79 17.26
CA LEU A 389 -24.53 18.12 16.79
C LEU A 389 -25.93 18.53 17.22
N ASP A 390 -26.88 17.60 17.31
CA ASP A 390 -28.22 17.84 17.84
C ASP A 390 -28.15 18.23 19.33
N GLU A 391 -27.22 17.65 20.10
CA GLU A 391 -26.97 18.02 21.50
C GLU A 391 -26.28 19.38 21.60
N VAL A 392 -25.24 19.64 20.80
CA VAL A 392 -24.51 20.92 20.77
C VAL A 392 -25.42 22.09 20.34
N PHE A 393 -26.20 21.90 19.28
CA PHE A 393 -27.15 22.87 18.73
C PHE A 393 -28.59 22.48 19.11
N ASN A 394 -28.87 22.53 20.41
CA ASN A 394 -30.16 22.20 20.99
C ASN A 394 -31.30 22.97 20.29
N GLU A 395 -32.30 22.26 19.79
CA GLU A 395 -33.44 22.82 19.04
C GLU A 395 -34.28 23.83 19.85
N LYS A 396 -34.20 23.79 21.17
CA LYS A 396 -34.86 24.79 22.04
C LYS A 396 -34.15 26.15 22.01
N GLU A 397 -32.85 26.16 21.71
CA GLU A 397 -32.02 27.35 21.73
C GLU A 397 -31.69 27.85 20.32
N PHE A 398 -31.54 26.94 19.35
CA PHE A 398 -31.14 27.26 17.98
C PHE A 398 -32.27 27.07 16.97
N ASP A 399 -32.47 28.10 16.12
CA ASP A 399 -33.35 28.02 14.95
C ASP A 399 -32.58 27.50 13.74
N LYS A 400 -32.88 26.28 13.31
CA LYS A 400 -32.19 25.59 12.21
C LYS A 400 -32.50 26.19 10.83
N ASN A 401 -33.47 27.10 10.70
CA ASN A 401 -33.80 27.75 9.43
C ASN A 401 -32.91 28.96 9.11
N ARG A 402 -32.04 29.36 10.04
CA ARG A 402 -31.12 30.49 9.91
C ARG A 402 -29.68 30.02 10.18
N SER A 403 -28.72 30.85 9.83
CA SER A 403 -27.31 30.62 10.18
C SER A 403 -27.18 30.35 11.69
N LEU A 404 -26.63 29.19 12.03
CA LEU A 404 -26.30 28.82 13.41
C LEU A 404 -25.09 29.62 13.88
N LEU A 405 -24.18 29.98 12.98
CA LEU A 405 -23.00 30.76 13.31
C LEU A 405 -23.37 32.21 13.68
N SER A 406 -24.23 32.87 12.91
CA SER A 406 -24.74 34.21 13.24
C SER A 406 -25.51 34.23 14.55
N GLN A 407 -26.29 33.18 14.87
CA GLN A 407 -26.94 33.09 16.17
C GLN A 407 -25.93 33.06 17.34
N ILE A 408 -24.74 32.51 17.14
CA ILE A 408 -23.69 32.52 18.17
C ILE A 408 -22.94 33.85 18.21
N VAL A 409 -22.58 34.40 17.05
CA VAL A 409 -21.72 35.58 16.94
C VAL A 409 -22.51 36.87 17.18
N ASP A 410 -23.68 36.99 16.57
CA ASP A 410 -24.48 38.21 16.55
C ASP A 410 -25.51 38.24 17.68
N GLU A 411 -26.18 37.10 17.95
CA GLU A 411 -27.21 36.99 19.00
C GLU A 411 -26.63 36.51 20.36
N GLY A 412 -25.37 36.08 20.40
CA GLY A 412 -24.70 35.64 21.63
C GLY A 412 -25.20 34.32 22.20
N LYS A 413 -25.86 33.48 21.39
CA LYS A 413 -26.35 32.17 21.86
C LYS A 413 -25.21 31.25 22.26
N GLU A 414 -25.40 30.52 23.36
CA GLU A 414 -24.44 29.53 23.83
C GLU A 414 -24.78 28.14 23.31
N ILE A 415 -23.74 27.38 22.96
CA ILE A 415 -23.89 25.96 22.62
C ILE A 415 -23.85 25.09 23.87
N SER A 416 -24.44 23.90 23.77
CA SER A 416 -24.41 22.90 24.84
C SER A 416 -23.17 22.00 24.74
N ALA A 417 -22.77 21.40 25.87
CA ALA A 417 -21.67 20.45 25.94
C ALA A 417 -22.21 19.02 25.92
N ILE A 418 -21.48 18.10 25.28
CA ILE A 418 -21.72 16.66 25.45
C ILE A 418 -21.07 16.15 26.74
N ILE A 419 -21.57 15.03 27.26
CA ILE A 419 -21.05 14.40 28.49
C ILE A 419 -19.51 14.23 28.40
N ASP A 420 -18.83 14.61 29.48
CA ASP A 420 -17.36 14.54 29.65
C ASP A 420 -16.53 15.43 28.71
N MET A 421 -17.12 16.46 28.07
CA MET A 421 -16.41 17.43 27.24
C MET A 421 -16.83 18.88 27.53
N GLY A 422 -15.97 19.85 27.16
CA GLY A 422 -16.34 21.26 27.16
C GLY A 422 -17.24 21.61 25.96
N LYS A 423 -17.98 22.73 26.05
CA LYS A 423 -18.95 23.19 25.03
C LYS A 423 -18.32 23.27 23.63
N TRP A 424 -17.23 24.03 23.52
CA TRP A 424 -16.51 24.25 22.28
C TRP A 424 -15.63 23.07 21.89
N ASP A 425 -15.11 22.31 22.86
CA ASP A 425 -14.43 21.04 22.54
C ASP A 425 -15.39 20.00 21.93
N SER A 426 -16.67 20.02 22.32
CA SER A 426 -17.74 19.18 21.75
C SER A 426 -17.96 19.49 20.27
N LEU A 427 -18.12 20.78 19.92
CA LEU A 427 -18.25 21.21 18.53
C LEU A 427 -16.98 20.93 17.71
N ARG A 428 -15.80 21.20 18.29
CA ARG A 428 -14.50 20.86 17.67
C ARG A 428 -14.40 19.37 17.37
N TYR A 429 -14.83 18.52 18.30
CA TYR A 429 -14.81 17.07 18.14
C TYR A 429 -15.74 16.61 17.00
N ALA A 430 -16.95 17.17 16.91
CA ALA A 430 -17.86 16.90 15.80
C ALA A 430 -17.25 17.31 14.45
N ILE A 431 -16.69 18.52 14.35
CA ILE A 431 -16.01 19.00 13.14
C ILE A 431 -14.82 18.10 12.75
N ASP A 432 -14.04 17.62 13.72
CA ASP A 432 -12.94 16.69 13.47
C ASP A 432 -13.43 15.33 12.93
N LEU A 433 -14.57 14.84 13.43
CA LEU A 433 -15.21 13.62 12.94
C LEU A 433 -15.75 13.79 11.52
N ILE A 434 -16.40 14.91 11.19
CA ILE A 434 -16.89 15.19 9.83
C ILE A 434 -15.72 15.12 8.84
N GLN A 435 -14.61 15.78 9.17
CA GLN A 435 -13.41 15.85 8.32
C GLN A 435 -12.61 14.52 8.25
N GLN A 436 -12.94 13.51 9.07
CA GLN A 436 -12.29 12.20 9.06
C GLN A 436 -12.87 11.31 7.95
N ILE A 437 -12.25 11.34 6.75
CA ILE A 437 -12.78 10.57 5.61
C ILE A 437 -12.34 9.11 5.60
N ARG A 438 -11.09 8.83 6.02
CA ARG A 438 -10.56 7.46 6.13
C ARG A 438 -10.99 6.85 7.46
N ASN A 439 -11.64 5.70 7.40
CA ASN A 439 -12.25 5.05 8.54
C ASN A 439 -11.96 3.54 8.53
N ILE A 440 -11.81 2.97 9.72
CA ILE A 440 -11.68 1.53 9.96
C ILE A 440 -12.85 1.16 10.87
N GLY A 441 -13.76 0.33 10.37
CA GLY A 441 -14.88 -0.25 11.08
C GLY A 441 -14.63 -1.70 11.50
N ASN A 442 -15.73 -2.42 11.77
CA ASN A 442 -15.70 -3.72 12.47
C ASN A 442 -15.90 -4.95 11.57
N ASN A 443 -16.29 -4.77 10.31
CA ASN A 443 -16.53 -5.86 9.35
C ASN A 443 -15.60 -5.74 8.14
N GLU A 444 -15.53 -6.78 7.29
CA GLU A 444 -14.65 -6.83 6.09
C GLU A 444 -14.84 -5.63 5.15
N ARG A 445 -16.09 -5.22 4.92
CA ARG A 445 -16.43 -4.10 4.02
C ARG A 445 -15.96 -2.75 4.56
N ASP A 446 -16.01 -2.57 5.88
CA ASP A 446 -15.62 -1.34 6.57
C ASP A 446 -14.15 -1.38 7.02
N GLN A 447 -13.36 -2.36 6.59
CA GLN A 447 -12.01 -2.52 7.09
C GLN A 447 -11.11 -1.32 6.78
N ASP A 448 -11.23 -0.64 5.65
CA ASP A 448 -10.44 0.55 5.33
C ASP A 448 -11.12 1.38 4.25
N PHE A 449 -12.20 2.06 4.63
CA PHE A 449 -13.02 2.80 3.67
C PHE A 449 -12.77 4.31 3.73
N ILE A 450 -13.02 4.96 2.59
CA ILE A 450 -13.05 6.41 2.46
C ILE A 450 -14.50 6.84 2.28
N PHE A 451 -14.99 7.73 3.15
CA PHE A 451 -16.32 8.32 3.01
C PHE A 451 -16.24 9.86 3.14
N SER A 452 -16.37 10.52 1.99
CA SER A 452 -16.26 11.98 1.88
C SER A 452 -17.42 12.70 2.58
N PRO A 453 -17.18 13.84 3.24
CA PRO A 453 -18.23 14.73 3.76
C PRO A 453 -18.66 15.77 2.73
N ILE A 454 -18.13 15.73 1.50
CA ILE A 454 -18.44 16.67 0.42
C ILE A 454 -19.33 15.98 -0.60
N ARG A 455 -20.27 16.75 -1.17
CA ARG A 455 -21.09 16.34 -2.32
C ARG A 455 -20.41 16.77 -3.63
N ASP A 456 -20.45 15.92 -4.65
CA ASP A 456 -20.02 16.27 -6.01
C ASP A 456 -21.01 17.22 -6.70
N ASN A 457 -20.74 17.57 -7.97
CA ASN A 457 -21.59 18.48 -8.75
C ASN A 457 -23.03 17.94 -8.97
N ASN A 458 -23.25 16.65 -8.78
CA ASN A 458 -24.55 15.99 -8.90
C ASN A 458 -25.22 15.74 -7.54
N GLY A 459 -24.62 16.21 -6.43
CA GLY A 459 -25.13 16.01 -5.08
C GLY A 459 -24.76 14.66 -4.44
N ASN A 460 -23.91 13.86 -5.09
CA ASN A 460 -23.53 12.52 -4.59
C ASN A 460 -22.32 12.59 -3.67
N TYR A 461 -22.25 11.66 -2.72
CA TYR A 461 -21.09 11.47 -1.86
C TYR A 461 -20.19 10.39 -2.43
N PHE A 462 -18.88 10.57 -2.29
CA PHE A 462 -17.94 9.47 -2.53
C PHE A 462 -17.85 8.54 -1.31
N ASP A 463 -18.23 7.27 -1.50
CA ASP A 463 -18.02 6.18 -0.53
C ASP A 463 -17.32 5.01 -1.23
N SER A 464 -16.07 4.72 -0.81
CA SER A 464 -15.26 3.68 -1.45
C SER A 464 -15.89 2.28 -1.36
N ARG A 465 -16.80 2.06 -0.41
CA ARG A 465 -17.45 0.76 -0.22
C ARG A 465 -18.41 0.42 -1.36
N GLU A 466 -19.00 1.42 -2.00
CA GLU A 466 -19.82 1.21 -3.20
C GLU A 466 -18.98 0.59 -4.34
N TYR A 467 -17.73 1.02 -4.45
CA TYR A 467 -16.78 0.51 -5.44
C TYR A 467 -16.16 -0.82 -5.02
N TRP A 468 -15.97 -1.05 -3.73
CA TRP A 468 -15.60 -2.36 -3.20
C TRP A 468 -16.68 -3.42 -3.48
N ASP A 469 -17.96 -3.08 -3.34
CA ASP A 469 -19.07 -3.99 -3.66
C ASP A 469 -19.06 -4.34 -5.15
N LYS A 470 -18.86 -3.34 -6.04
CA LYS A 470 -18.67 -3.56 -7.48
C LYS A 470 -17.48 -4.49 -7.77
N GLU A 471 -16.34 -4.27 -7.12
CA GLU A 471 -15.15 -5.12 -7.27
C GLU A 471 -15.45 -6.58 -6.89
N LYS A 472 -16.13 -6.81 -5.76
CA LYS A 472 -16.53 -8.16 -5.31
C LYS A 472 -17.51 -8.84 -6.27
N ASN A 473 -18.34 -8.06 -6.96
CA ASN A 473 -19.27 -8.56 -7.97
C ASN A 473 -18.62 -8.75 -9.35
N ASN A 474 -17.30 -8.56 -9.49
CA ASN A 474 -16.57 -8.56 -10.76
C ASN A 474 -17.08 -7.51 -11.76
N GLU A 475 -17.62 -6.40 -11.27
CA GLU A 475 -18.01 -5.26 -12.08
C GLU A 475 -16.81 -4.35 -12.34
N LYS A 476 -16.88 -3.55 -13.41
CA LYS A 476 -15.83 -2.57 -13.71
C LYS A 476 -15.81 -1.49 -12.63
N VAL A 477 -14.63 -1.24 -12.08
CA VAL A 477 -14.40 -0.21 -11.06
C VAL A 477 -13.57 0.93 -11.62
N ASP A 478 -14.07 2.15 -11.49
CA ASP A 478 -13.51 3.39 -12.01
C ASP A 478 -12.99 4.34 -10.92
N LEU A 479 -13.25 4.05 -9.65
CA LEU A 479 -12.80 4.82 -8.48
C LEU A 479 -12.18 3.90 -7.39
N PRO A 480 -11.47 4.47 -6.39
CA PRO A 480 -10.83 3.67 -5.33
C PRO A 480 -11.81 2.81 -4.53
N THR A 481 -11.45 1.56 -4.27
CA THR A 481 -12.25 0.63 -3.44
C THR A 481 -11.92 0.71 -1.95
N CYS A 482 -10.75 1.25 -1.59
CA CYS A 482 -10.30 1.37 -0.20
C CYS A 482 -9.31 2.55 -0.01
N GLY A 483 -8.91 2.78 1.23
CA GLY A 483 -7.91 3.80 1.57
C GLY A 483 -6.54 3.57 0.93
N ASP A 484 -6.10 2.32 0.81
CA ASP A 484 -4.83 1.97 0.14
C ASP A 484 -4.88 2.24 -1.38
N ALA A 485 -6.02 1.95 -2.04
CA ALA A 485 -6.23 2.32 -3.44
C ALA A 485 -6.25 3.85 -3.65
N MET A 486 -6.79 4.60 -2.69
CA MET A 486 -6.85 6.06 -2.75
C MET A 486 -5.46 6.72 -2.73
N VAL A 487 -4.54 6.15 -1.94
CA VAL A 487 -3.14 6.61 -1.88
C VAL A 487 -2.53 6.63 -3.27
N LEU A 488 -2.77 5.56 -4.03
CA LEU A 488 -2.18 5.39 -5.34
C LEU A 488 -2.69 6.41 -6.35
N ILE A 489 -4.01 6.59 -6.45
CA ILE A 489 -4.56 7.54 -7.41
C ILE A 489 -4.04 8.96 -7.12
N THR A 490 -3.97 9.33 -5.84
CA THR A 490 -3.45 10.65 -5.45
C THR A 490 -1.94 10.80 -5.69
N LEU A 491 -1.16 9.71 -5.59
CA LEU A 491 0.26 9.73 -5.96
C LEU A 491 0.41 9.97 -7.46
N LEU A 492 -0.46 9.38 -8.28
CA LEU A 492 -0.42 9.46 -9.74
C LEU A 492 -0.79 10.85 -10.26
N VAL A 493 -1.72 11.56 -9.62
CA VAL A 493 -2.05 12.96 -9.97
C VAL A 493 -0.87 13.93 -9.77
N LYS A 494 0.14 13.56 -8.98
CA LYS A 494 1.32 14.41 -8.72
C LYS A 494 2.47 14.19 -9.69
N VAL A 495 2.45 13.06 -10.41
CA VAL A 495 3.42 12.73 -11.45
C VAL A 495 3.00 13.47 -12.70
#